data_AF-A0A7V9REH3-F1
#
_entry.id   AF-A0A7V9REH3-F1
#
_cell.length_a   1.000
_cell.length_b   1.000
_cell.length_c   1.000
_cell.angle_alpha   90.00
_cell.angle_beta   90.00
_cell.angle_gamma   90.00
#
_symmetry.space_group_name_H-M   'P 1'
#
loop_
_entity.id
_entity.type
_entity.pdbx_description
1 polymer ?
#
loop_
_entity_poly.entity_id
_entity_poly.type
_entity_poly.pdbx_seq_one_letter_code
_entity_poly.pdbx_strand_id
1 'polypeptide(L)'
;MNIVLFSTWARYGLIAAAIILVISTIIAIRRGSGRISAALGVGALLAIGALVAEGLIALTVRLAAPATADFNEYRWVMLAPWGRLGLALGGAAVLLITVLAWRASHGSRGWRRATMIGLRAAAAVAALVVFLEPAVELRQVAREPNRIAILIDDSKSMGLAEDPAGPTRIERVRKLLAASQGRLTAWEREHKIDYYTFGETLSATSLSGLTSANATGKATLIRKALEQVRSRYEGRDLAGIILISDGAATGFLAEESGEGALNDFLRGLETRVHTVWAARPGIKDVSVSNVLADEFAFVRTVVRIDAVIRTTGLPARQVPITLSTDGQPLRQKLVDLPSGDHDVTVTFEVTPPRVGRYVYEISVPVADGEAVTTNNTNSFVVRVIRDKIRVLQVAGQPSWDVRALRQMLKSNPNVDLISFFILRTQDSISLVPNDEMSLIPFPTRELFEHQLPSFDLIVLQDFEYLPYGIGDYLENIRSYVDGGGGLAMLGGSASFSSGGYYGTPVAAALPVELYGPFDSGPILDTKKFAPQLTEAGTLHPVTSLRYSAVDNVAVWKSLPQLEGVNLVASAKADATVLATHPRLKTKTGKPMPVIVAGEYGRGRSLAVTTDTLWRWG
;
A
#
# COMPACT_ATOMS: atom_id res chain seq x y z
N MET A 1 59.99 30.06 -5.30
CA MET A 1 60.01 28.71 -5.90
C MET A 1 61.41 28.44 -6.46
N ASN A 2 62.09 27.36 -6.05
CA ASN A 2 63.33 26.93 -6.69
C ASN A 2 62.95 26.17 -7.96
N ILE A 3 63.07 26.82 -9.12
CA ILE A 3 62.85 26.15 -10.40
C ILE A 3 64.08 25.29 -10.65
N VAL A 4 63.87 23.98 -10.67
CA VAL A 4 64.90 22.98 -10.88
C VAL A 4 64.71 22.46 -12.30
N LEU A 5 65.60 22.84 -13.22
CA LEU A 5 65.55 22.44 -14.63
C LEU A 5 66.13 21.05 -14.84
N PHE A 6 67.15 20.72 -14.07
CA PHE A 6 67.78 19.40 -14.08
C PHE A 6 67.38 18.64 -12.83
N SER A 7 66.97 17.37 -12.97
CA SER A 7 66.80 16.49 -11.81
C SER A 7 68.06 16.52 -10.95
N THR A 8 67.92 16.30 -9.64
CA THR A 8 69.05 16.31 -8.70
C THR A 8 70.21 15.44 -9.20
N TRP A 9 69.90 14.27 -9.76
CA TRP A 9 70.86 13.37 -10.40
C TRP A 9 71.49 13.93 -11.68
N ALA A 10 70.71 14.59 -12.55
CA ALA A 10 71.23 15.22 -13.75
C ALA A 10 72.14 16.42 -13.44
N ARG A 11 71.82 17.20 -12.40
CA ARG A 11 72.68 18.31 -11.93
C ARG A 11 74.00 17.77 -11.37
N TYR A 12 73.96 16.73 -10.53
CA TYR A 12 75.18 16.08 -10.07
C TYR A 12 75.98 15.44 -11.22
N GLY A 13 75.30 14.85 -12.20
CA GLY A 13 75.93 14.31 -13.41
C GLY A 13 76.62 15.38 -14.25
N LEU A 14 75.99 16.54 -14.46
CA LEU A 14 76.57 17.67 -15.19
C LEU A 14 77.76 18.28 -14.44
N ILE A 15 77.67 18.41 -13.12
CA ILE A 15 78.78 18.87 -12.27
C ILE A 15 79.95 17.89 -12.35
N ALA A 16 79.69 16.58 -12.21
CA ALA A 16 80.71 15.55 -12.32
C ALA A 16 81.35 15.54 -13.72
N ALA A 17 80.54 15.64 -14.78
CA ALA A 17 81.04 15.73 -16.15
C ALA A 17 81.89 16.98 -16.37
N ALA A 18 81.47 18.15 -15.89
CA ALA A 18 82.25 19.39 -15.97
C ALA A 18 83.61 19.23 -15.26
N ILE A 19 83.62 18.69 -14.04
CA ILE A 19 84.85 18.46 -13.27
C ILE A 19 85.76 17.47 -14.00
N ILE A 20 85.24 16.34 -14.46
CA ILE A 20 86.00 15.33 -15.20
C ILE A 20 86.57 15.92 -16.49
N LEU A 21 85.79 16.70 -17.23
CA LEU A 21 86.24 17.34 -18.47
C LEU A 21 87.30 18.41 -18.22
N VAL A 22 87.19 19.22 -17.16
CA VAL A 22 88.22 20.18 -16.76
C VAL A 22 89.51 19.48 -16.37
N ILE A 23 89.44 18.44 -15.52
CA ILE A 23 90.60 17.65 -15.10
C ILE A 23 91.25 16.97 -16.31
N SER A 24 90.45 16.36 -17.18
CA SER A 24 90.93 15.71 -18.40
C SER A 24 91.56 16.71 -19.37
N THR A 25 91.04 17.95 -19.44
CA THR A 25 91.64 19.04 -20.22
C THR A 25 93.02 19.39 -19.68
N ILE A 26 93.16 19.56 -18.36
CA ILE A 26 94.44 19.89 -17.71
C ILE A 26 95.47 18.76 -17.94
N ILE A 27 95.05 17.50 -17.84
CA ILE A 27 95.90 16.34 -18.12
C ILE A 27 96.32 16.29 -19.60
N ALA A 28 95.39 16.54 -20.53
CA ALA A 28 95.66 16.55 -21.96
C ALA A 28 96.61 17.69 -22.38
N ILE A 29 96.53 18.86 -21.71
CA ILE A 29 97.48 19.98 -21.88
C ILE A 29 98.87 19.56 -21.42
N ARG A 30 99.00 18.94 -20.23
CA ARG A 30 100.29 18.47 -19.70
C ARG A 30 100.96 17.38 -20.56
N ARG A 31 100.18 16.57 -21.28
CA ARG A 31 100.68 15.52 -22.19
C ARG A 31 100.99 16.00 -23.61
N GLY A 32 100.95 17.31 -23.89
CA GLY A 32 101.30 17.88 -25.20
C GLY A 32 100.26 17.64 -26.31
N SER A 33 99.07 17.16 -25.97
CA SER A 33 98.02 16.77 -26.93
C SER A 33 97.06 17.93 -27.24
N GLY A 34 97.55 18.97 -27.92
CA GLY A 34 96.82 20.24 -28.10
C GLY A 34 95.44 20.15 -28.76
N ARG A 35 95.17 19.12 -29.58
CA ARG A 35 93.84 18.91 -30.19
C ARG A 35 92.84 18.28 -29.21
N ILE A 36 93.31 17.41 -28.31
CA ILE A 36 92.46 16.70 -27.34
C ILE A 36 92.08 17.63 -26.19
N SER A 37 93.03 18.44 -25.72
CA SER A 37 92.75 19.46 -24.70
C SER A 37 91.73 20.50 -25.15
N ALA A 38 91.80 20.96 -26.41
CA ALA A 38 90.83 21.90 -26.94
C ALA A 38 89.41 21.30 -27.00
N ALA A 39 89.27 20.05 -27.42
CA ALA A 39 87.97 19.37 -27.47
C ALA A 39 87.37 19.16 -26.07
N LEU A 40 88.18 18.74 -25.09
CA LEU A 40 87.75 18.54 -23.71
C LEU A 40 87.40 19.87 -23.02
N GLY A 41 88.14 20.95 -23.32
CA GLY A 41 87.90 22.28 -22.78
C GLY A 41 86.59 22.89 -23.28
N VAL A 42 86.24 22.68 -24.56
CA VAL A 42 84.93 23.07 -25.10
C VAL A 42 83.80 22.29 -24.42
N GLY A 43 83.99 20.98 -24.19
CA GLY A 43 83.03 20.16 -23.44
C GLY A 43 82.82 20.66 -22.01
N ALA A 44 83.88 21.05 -21.31
CA ALA A 44 83.81 21.63 -19.97
C ALA A 44 83.04 22.96 -19.95
N LEU A 45 83.33 23.86 -20.90
CA LEU A 45 82.64 25.15 -21.03
C LEU A 45 81.14 24.97 -21.31
N LEU A 46 80.75 24.00 -22.14
CA LEU A 46 79.35 23.68 -22.41
C LEU A 46 78.63 23.15 -21.15
N ALA A 47 79.27 22.27 -20.38
CA ALA A 47 78.70 21.73 -19.15
C ALA A 47 78.52 22.81 -18.06
N ILE A 48 79.51 23.70 -17.90
CA ILE A 48 79.43 24.85 -16.99
C ILE A 48 78.37 25.85 -17.47
N GLY A 49 78.33 26.12 -18.78
CA GLY A 49 77.33 27.00 -19.40
C GLY A 49 75.90 26.53 -19.16
N ALA A 50 75.65 25.21 -19.22
CA ALA A 50 74.34 24.63 -18.92
C ALA A 50 73.90 24.86 -17.46
N LEU A 51 74.83 24.74 -16.49
CA LEU A 51 74.57 25.00 -15.08
C LEU A 51 74.31 26.49 -14.80
N VAL A 52 75.06 27.39 -15.46
CA VAL A 52 74.86 28.85 -15.35
C VAL A 52 73.53 29.27 -15.97
N ALA A 53 73.17 28.71 -17.13
CA ALA A 53 71.90 28.96 -17.79
C ALA A 53 70.71 28.58 -16.90
N GLU A 54 70.79 27.46 -16.17
CA GLU A 54 69.77 27.08 -15.19
C GLU A 54 69.63 28.12 -14.07
N GLY A 55 70.75 28.63 -13.52
CA GLY A 55 70.73 29.68 -12.52
C GLY A 55 70.10 30.99 -13.01
N LEU A 56 70.39 31.37 -14.25
CA LEU A 56 69.85 32.58 -14.90
C LEU A 56 68.34 32.47 -15.19
N ILE A 57 67.88 31.30 -15.63
CA ILE A 57 66.46 31.02 -15.85
C ILE A 57 65.70 31.02 -14.52
N ALA A 58 66.24 30.38 -13.48
CA ALA A 58 65.63 30.39 -12.16
C ALA A 58 65.52 31.81 -11.57
N LEU A 59 66.54 32.66 -11.80
CA LEU A 59 66.55 34.06 -11.35
C LEU A 59 65.55 34.92 -12.12
N THR A 60 65.50 34.80 -13.46
CA THR A 60 64.57 35.57 -14.30
C THR A 60 63.12 35.25 -14.01
N VAL A 61 62.77 33.98 -13.82
CA VAL A 61 61.40 33.62 -13.42
C VAL A 61 61.07 34.11 -12.02
N ARG A 62 62.03 34.09 -11.08
CA ARG A 62 61.82 34.66 -9.73
C ARG A 62 61.59 36.17 -9.75
N LEU A 63 62.21 36.89 -10.67
CA LEU A 63 62.05 38.34 -10.84
C LEU A 63 60.77 38.70 -11.62
N ALA A 64 60.32 37.84 -12.55
CA ALA A 64 59.12 38.06 -13.36
C ALA A 64 57.83 37.55 -12.71
N ALA A 65 57.90 36.68 -11.71
CA ALA A 65 56.73 36.15 -11.03
C ALA A 65 56.07 37.22 -10.12
N PRO A 66 54.75 37.43 -10.19
CA PRO A 66 54.03 38.36 -9.32
C PRO A 66 54.11 37.90 -7.86
N ALA A 67 54.37 38.84 -6.94
CA ALA A 67 54.65 38.56 -5.53
C ALA A 67 53.44 38.01 -4.71
N THR A 68 52.26 37.89 -5.32
CA THR A 68 50.98 37.63 -4.64
C THR A 68 50.28 36.33 -5.01
N ALA A 69 50.90 35.44 -5.79
CA ALA A 69 50.31 34.17 -6.20
C ALA A 69 51.15 32.96 -5.78
N ASP A 70 50.55 32.05 -5.00
CA ASP A 70 51.15 30.78 -4.56
C ASP A 70 50.93 29.69 -5.63
N PHE A 71 51.97 29.39 -6.40
CA PHE A 71 51.98 28.32 -7.41
C PHE A 71 52.56 27.03 -6.82
N ASN A 72 51.91 25.89 -7.07
CA ASN A 72 52.33 24.57 -6.53
C ASN A 72 52.70 23.53 -7.60
N GLU A 73 52.49 23.82 -8.89
CA GLU A 73 52.87 22.96 -10.00
C GLU A 73 53.41 23.80 -11.17
N TYR A 74 54.38 23.26 -11.93
CA TYR A 74 54.88 23.87 -13.15
C TYR A 74 54.98 22.85 -14.28
N ARG A 75 54.75 23.30 -15.52
CA ARG A 75 54.88 22.46 -16.71
C ARG A 75 55.57 23.22 -17.84
N TRP A 76 56.48 22.54 -18.53
CA TRP A 76 57.03 23.05 -19.78
C TRP A 76 55.98 23.02 -20.88
N VAL A 77 55.74 24.17 -21.47
CA VAL A 77 54.88 24.32 -22.64
C VAL A 77 55.68 25.03 -23.74
N MET A 78 55.46 24.62 -24.97
CA MET A 78 55.96 25.33 -26.14
C MET A 78 54.82 26.18 -26.63
N LEU A 79 54.99 27.50 -26.67
CA LEU A 79 53.96 28.41 -27.15
C LEU A 79 53.82 28.36 -28.68
N ALA A 80 54.83 27.80 -29.35
CA ALA A 80 54.79 27.58 -30.79
C ALA A 80 53.63 26.63 -31.20
N PRO A 81 52.79 27.02 -32.17
CA PRO A 81 51.58 26.27 -32.53
C PRO A 81 51.83 24.91 -33.23
N TRP A 82 53.09 24.56 -33.50
CA TRP A 82 53.47 23.42 -34.34
C TRP A 82 53.77 22.14 -33.54
N GLY A 83 53.71 22.21 -32.19
CA GLY A 83 53.84 21.05 -31.30
C GLY A 83 55.06 20.16 -31.58
N ARG A 84 54.88 18.83 -31.52
CA ARG A 84 55.95 17.85 -31.75
C ARG A 84 56.46 17.83 -33.19
N LEU A 85 55.64 18.21 -34.17
CA LEU A 85 56.03 18.29 -35.58
C LEU A 85 56.98 19.47 -35.82
N GLY A 86 56.74 20.61 -35.18
CA GLY A 86 57.64 21.77 -35.21
C GLY A 86 59.03 21.45 -34.67
N LEU A 87 59.11 20.66 -33.59
CA LEU A 87 60.39 20.15 -33.07
C LEU A 87 61.13 19.27 -34.08
N ALA A 88 60.42 18.34 -34.73
CA ALA A 88 61.03 17.43 -35.70
C ALA A 88 61.55 18.19 -36.93
N LEU A 89 60.75 19.11 -37.47
CA LEU A 89 61.13 19.95 -38.62
C LEU A 89 62.26 20.91 -38.28
N GLY A 90 62.20 21.55 -37.11
CA GLY A 90 63.23 22.44 -36.63
C GLY A 90 64.56 21.70 -36.37
N GLY A 91 64.51 20.51 -35.77
CA GLY A 91 65.67 19.65 -35.59
C GLY A 91 66.28 19.21 -36.94
N ALA A 92 65.44 18.82 -37.91
CA ALA A 92 65.88 18.50 -39.25
C ALA A 92 66.54 19.70 -39.96
N ALA A 93 66.00 20.90 -39.78
CA ALA A 93 66.58 22.13 -40.32
C ALA A 93 67.96 22.44 -39.72
N VAL A 94 68.10 22.33 -38.39
CA VAL A 94 69.40 22.49 -37.70
C VAL A 94 70.42 21.46 -38.21
N LEU A 95 70.01 20.20 -38.35
CA LEU A 95 70.87 19.13 -38.86
C LEU A 95 71.28 19.40 -40.31
N LEU A 96 70.34 19.80 -41.17
CA LEU A 96 70.61 20.15 -42.56
C LEU A 96 71.57 21.33 -42.66
N ILE A 97 71.36 22.41 -41.89
CA ILE A 97 72.26 23.58 -41.84
C ILE A 97 73.66 23.15 -41.41
N THR A 98 73.77 22.27 -40.42
CA THR A 98 75.06 21.78 -39.90
C THR A 98 75.78 20.89 -40.93
N VAL A 99 75.06 20.00 -41.62
CA VAL A 99 75.60 19.13 -42.67
C VAL A 99 76.02 19.94 -43.91
N LEU A 100 75.22 20.91 -44.33
CA LEU A 100 75.56 21.81 -45.42
C LEU A 100 76.76 22.68 -45.06
N ALA A 101 76.83 23.20 -43.82
CA ALA A 101 78.00 23.91 -43.33
C ALA A 101 79.25 23.02 -43.32
N TRP A 102 79.12 21.75 -42.95
CA TRP A 102 80.21 20.79 -42.96
C TRP A 102 80.70 20.44 -44.38
N ARG A 103 79.78 20.30 -45.35
CA ARG A 103 80.10 20.10 -46.77
C ARG A 103 80.74 21.33 -47.39
N ALA A 104 80.16 22.52 -47.23
CA ALA A 104 80.65 23.78 -47.78
C ALA A 104 82.04 24.19 -47.25
N SER A 105 82.47 23.65 -46.12
CA SER A 105 83.76 23.94 -45.50
C SER A 105 84.89 22.99 -45.93
N HIS A 106 84.70 22.18 -46.99
CA HIS A 106 85.75 21.32 -47.55
C HIS A 106 86.86 22.17 -48.18
N GLY A 107 88.05 22.19 -47.55
CA GLY A 107 89.22 22.97 -47.98
C GLY A 107 89.81 23.90 -46.90
N SER A 108 89.11 24.10 -45.79
CA SER A 108 89.56 24.96 -44.68
C SER A 108 90.41 24.21 -43.63
N ARG A 109 91.39 24.91 -43.04
CA ARG A 109 92.21 24.43 -41.90
C ARG A 109 91.30 23.96 -40.75
N GLY A 110 91.60 22.82 -40.14
CA GLY A 110 90.68 22.09 -39.24
C GLY A 110 90.06 22.92 -38.09
N TRP A 111 90.79 23.88 -37.51
CA TRP A 111 90.25 24.74 -36.46
C TRP A 111 89.23 25.75 -36.98
N ARG A 112 89.47 26.39 -38.12
CA ARG A 112 88.53 27.35 -38.75
C ARG A 112 87.24 26.66 -39.17
N ARG A 113 87.35 25.43 -39.67
CA ARG A 113 86.19 24.58 -40.01
C ARG A 113 85.34 24.29 -38.78
N ALA A 114 85.96 23.88 -37.67
CA ALA A 114 85.25 23.62 -36.42
C ALA A 114 84.56 24.89 -35.88
N THR A 115 85.23 26.04 -35.90
CA THR A 115 84.65 27.31 -35.43
C THR A 115 83.46 27.75 -36.28
N MET A 116 83.57 27.68 -37.62
CA MET A 116 82.47 28.08 -38.53
C MET A 116 81.24 27.17 -38.42
N ILE A 117 81.46 25.86 -38.32
CA ILE A 117 80.37 24.89 -38.12
C ILE A 117 79.74 25.11 -36.74
N GLY A 118 80.56 25.33 -35.71
CA GLY A 118 80.09 25.60 -34.35
C GLY A 118 79.22 26.85 -34.27
N LEU A 119 79.65 27.97 -34.87
CA LEU A 119 78.87 29.21 -34.88
C LEU A 119 77.54 29.06 -35.64
N ARG A 120 77.53 28.34 -36.78
CA ARG A 120 76.30 28.12 -37.55
C ARG A 120 75.33 27.17 -36.84
N ALA A 121 75.85 26.11 -36.23
CA ALA A 121 75.05 25.22 -35.39
C ALA A 121 74.47 25.98 -34.19
N ALA A 122 75.27 26.82 -33.53
CA ALA A 122 74.81 27.65 -32.41
C ALA A 122 73.71 28.65 -32.84
N ALA A 123 73.89 29.32 -33.97
CA ALA A 123 72.88 30.23 -34.52
C ALA A 123 71.58 29.50 -34.89
N ALA A 124 71.68 28.31 -35.52
CA ALA A 124 70.52 27.50 -35.89
C ALA A 124 69.78 26.98 -34.64
N VAL A 125 70.51 26.57 -33.60
CA VAL A 125 69.94 26.16 -32.31
C VAL A 125 69.28 27.36 -31.62
N ALA A 126 69.90 28.54 -31.62
CA ALA A 126 69.30 29.76 -31.05
C ALA A 126 68.00 30.14 -31.78
N ALA A 127 67.99 30.10 -33.11
CA ALA A 127 66.79 30.31 -33.91
C ALA A 127 65.71 29.27 -33.61
N LEU A 128 66.09 28.01 -33.40
CA LEU A 128 65.15 26.95 -33.01
C LEU A 128 64.55 27.20 -31.62
N VAL A 129 65.35 27.65 -30.65
CA VAL A 129 64.86 28.00 -29.31
C VAL A 129 63.87 29.16 -29.38
N VAL A 130 64.17 30.20 -30.17
CA VAL A 130 63.24 31.32 -30.40
C VAL A 130 61.97 30.82 -31.09
N PHE A 131 62.09 29.99 -32.12
CA PHE A 131 60.94 29.44 -32.85
C PHE A 131 60.03 28.58 -31.97
N LEU A 132 60.60 27.82 -31.02
CA LEU A 132 59.84 26.95 -30.13
C LEU A 132 59.18 27.71 -28.97
N GLU A 133 59.61 28.93 -28.69
CA GLU A 133 59.16 29.76 -27.57
C GLU A 133 58.91 28.94 -26.30
N PRO A 134 59.96 28.32 -25.72
CA PRO A 134 59.80 27.51 -24.52
C PRO A 134 59.34 28.40 -23.36
N ALA A 135 58.18 28.08 -22.80
CA ALA A 135 57.61 28.78 -21.66
C ALA A 135 57.34 27.80 -20.52
N VAL A 136 57.28 28.35 -19.31
CA VAL A 136 56.92 27.61 -18.10
C VAL A 136 55.52 28.06 -17.70
N GLU A 137 54.55 27.15 -17.78
CA GLU A 137 53.21 27.38 -17.28
C GLU A 137 53.20 27.09 -15.77
N LEU A 138 52.87 28.09 -14.96
CA LEU A 138 52.71 27.95 -13.52
C LEU A 138 51.23 27.76 -13.19
N ARG A 139 50.91 26.67 -12.49
CA ARG A 139 49.52 26.34 -12.11
C ARG A 139 49.35 26.33 -10.61
N GLN A 140 48.14 26.69 -10.20
CA GLN A 140 47.64 26.47 -8.85
C GLN A 140 46.62 25.34 -8.92
N VAL A 141 47.02 24.14 -8.52
CA VAL A 141 46.17 22.95 -8.54
C VAL A 141 45.73 22.64 -7.11
N ALA A 142 44.44 22.82 -6.83
CA ALA A 142 43.81 22.28 -5.64
C ALA A 142 43.28 20.88 -5.97
N ARG A 143 43.79 19.84 -5.31
CA ARG A 143 43.22 18.49 -5.40
C ARG A 143 42.09 18.40 -4.39
N GLU A 144 40.84 18.38 -4.85
CA GLU A 144 39.71 18.07 -3.99
C GLU A 144 39.65 16.55 -3.77
N PRO A 145 39.62 16.07 -2.52
CA PRO A 145 39.46 14.64 -2.25
C PRO A 145 38.04 14.20 -2.62
N ASN A 146 37.94 13.12 -3.38
CA ASN A 146 36.65 12.53 -3.75
C ASN A 146 35.90 12.07 -2.49
N ARG A 147 34.57 12.01 -2.60
CA ARG A 147 33.70 11.61 -1.50
C ARG A 147 33.21 10.19 -1.63
N ILE A 148 33.00 9.52 -0.49
CA ILE A 148 32.39 8.19 -0.41
C ILE A 148 31.17 8.30 0.49
N ALA A 149 30.00 7.88 0.00
CA ALA A 149 28.77 7.87 0.78
C ALA A 149 28.50 6.47 1.32
N ILE A 150 28.37 6.32 2.63
CA ILE A 150 27.99 5.06 3.28
C ILE A 150 26.55 5.18 3.76
N LEU A 151 25.65 4.37 3.20
CA LEU A 151 24.23 4.34 3.50
C LEU A 151 23.93 3.07 4.30
N ILE A 152 23.34 3.24 5.47
CA ILE A 152 22.94 2.14 6.34
C ILE A 152 21.43 2.16 6.50
N ASP A 153 20.83 1.04 6.20
CA ASP A 153 19.40 0.81 6.40
C ASP A 153 19.06 0.85 7.89
N ASP A 154 18.12 1.71 8.27
CA ASP A 154 17.60 1.84 9.64
C ASP A 154 16.15 1.36 9.78
N SER A 155 15.63 0.65 8.78
CA SER A 155 14.29 0.07 8.78
C SER A 155 14.11 -0.97 9.90
N LYS A 156 12.85 -1.19 10.30
CA LYS A 156 12.48 -2.18 11.34
C LYS A 156 13.01 -3.58 11.05
N SER A 157 13.15 -3.97 9.78
CA SER A 157 13.69 -5.28 9.42
C SER A 157 15.16 -5.42 9.82
N MET A 158 15.92 -4.33 9.92
CA MET A 158 17.28 -4.32 10.45
C MET A 158 17.34 -4.51 11.98
N GLY A 159 16.21 -4.32 12.68
CA GLY A 159 16.06 -4.64 14.11
C GLY A 159 15.83 -6.12 14.37
N LEU A 160 15.58 -6.94 13.34
CA LEU A 160 15.32 -8.36 13.50
C LEU A 160 16.58 -9.15 13.88
N ALA A 161 16.43 -10.09 14.81
CA ALA A 161 17.41 -11.13 15.09
C ALA A 161 16.94 -12.45 14.43
N GLU A 162 17.76 -13.04 13.58
CA GLU A 162 17.43 -14.30 12.90
C GLU A 162 17.44 -15.52 13.81
N ASP A 163 18.09 -15.40 14.97
CA ASP A 163 18.05 -16.35 16.08
C ASP A 163 17.65 -15.56 17.33
N PRO A 164 16.66 -16.02 18.13
CA PRO A 164 16.25 -15.35 19.37
C PRO A 164 17.40 -15.01 20.33
N ALA A 165 18.48 -15.79 20.34
CA ALA A 165 19.66 -15.56 21.17
C ALA A 165 20.80 -14.84 20.43
N GLY A 166 20.63 -14.55 19.14
CA GLY A 166 21.64 -13.95 18.27
C GLY A 166 21.61 -12.42 18.24
N PRO A 167 22.64 -11.78 17.65
CA PRO A 167 22.64 -10.34 17.44
C PRO A 167 21.67 -9.94 16.32
N THR A 168 21.05 -8.78 16.46
CA THR A 168 20.19 -8.20 15.40
C THR A 168 20.99 -7.88 14.13
N ARG A 169 20.32 -7.73 12.99
CA ARG A 169 20.95 -7.30 11.72
C ARG A 169 21.75 -6.01 11.89
N ILE A 170 21.19 -5.00 12.57
CA ILE A 170 21.86 -3.72 12.82
C ILE A 170 23.09 -3.87 13.74
N GLU A 171 23.03 -4.74 14.75
CA GLU A 171 24.19 -5.03 15.60
C GLU A 171 25.34 -5.70 14.82
N ARG A 172 25.02 -6.56 13.85
CA ARG A 172 26.04 -7.12 12.96
C ARG A 172 26.67 -6.06 12.07
N VAL A 173 25.87 -5.14 11.54
CA VAL A 173 26.39 -3.99 10.79
C VAL A 173 27.31 -3.15 11.68
N ARG A 174 26.95 -2.89 12.94
CA ARG A 174 27.82 -2.19 13.90
C ARG A 174 29.13 -2.94 14.15
N LYS A 175 29.08 -4.26 14.35
CA LYS A 175 30.28 -5.09 14.52
C LYS A 175 31.17 -5.06 13.27
N LEU A 176 30.57 -5.08 12.08
CA LEU A 176 31.28 -4.98 10.80
C LEU A 176 31.98 -3.62 10.64
N LEU A 177 31.29 -2.52 10.97
CA LEU A 177 31.84 -1.17 10.92
C LEU A 177 32.96 -0.97 11.95
N ALA A 178 32.78 -1.47 13.17
CA ALA A 178 33.80 -1.44 14.22
C ALA A 178 35.06 -2.24 13.81
N ALA A 179 34.89 -3.44 13.26
CA ALA A 179 36.00 -4.24 12.73
C ALA A 179 36.72 -3.57 11.54
N SER A 180 35.99 -2.73 10.79
CA SER A 180 36.51 -2.02 9.61
C SER A 180 37.05 -0.62 9.92
N GLN A 181 36.97 -0.15 11.17
CA GLN A 181 37.32 1.22 11.56
C GLN A 181 38.75 1.60 11.12
N GLY A 182 39.73 0.72 11.30
CA GLY A 182 41.11 0.99 10.88
C GLY A 182 41.27 1.21 9.37
N ARG A 183 40.45 0.52 8.55
CA ARG A 183 40.43 0.71 7.10
C ARG A 183 39.69 2.00 6.70
N LEU A 184 38.58 2.32 7.38
CA LEU A 184 37.84 3.58 7.17
C LEU A 184 38.71 4.79 7.50
N THR A 185 39.45 4.77 8.62
CA THR A 185 40.38 5.84 9.00
C THR A 185 41.55 5.98 8.02
N ALA A 186 41.99 4.88 7.39
CA ALA A 186 42.98 4.97 6.32
C ALA A 186 42.42 5.67 5.08
N TRP A 187 41.17 5.37 4.71
CA TRP A 187 40.48 6.04 3.59
C TRP A 187 40.19 7.51 3.85
N GLU A 188 39.91 7.90 5.09
CA GLU A 188 39.69 9.31 5.47
C GLU A 188 40.92 10.22 5.22
N ARG A 189 42.11 9.65 5.02
CA ARG A 189 43.32 10.41 4.65
C ARG A 189 43.34 10.85 3.19
N GLU A 190 42.70 10.10 2.31
CA GLU A 190 42.70 10.32 0.85
C GLU A 190 41.32 10.73 0.32
N HIS A 191 40.25 10.40 1.06
CA HIS A 191 38.85 10.59 0.69
C HIS A 191 38.05 11.20 1.84
N LYS A 192 36.94 11.87 1.53
CA LYS A 192 35.98 12.31 2.55
C LYS A 192 34.84 11.30 2.63
N ILE A 193 34.66 10.68 3.80
CA ILE A 193 33.57 9.72 4.04
C ILE A 193 32.40 10.43 4.70
N ASP A 194 31.24 10.34 4.08
CA ASP A 194 29.99 10.86 4.60
C ASP A 194 29.07 9.68 4.94
N TYR A 195 28.51 9.68 6.16
CA TYR A 195 27.67 8.59 6.66
C TYR A 195 26.20 9.00 6.66
N TYR A 196 25.35 8.07 6.26
CA TYR A 196 23.90 8.25 6.17
C TYR A 196 23.17 7.05 6.75
N THR A 197 22.04 7.30 7.41
CA THR A 197 20.99 6.29 7.60
C THR A 197 19.82 6.54 6.66
N PHE A 198 19.10 5.49 6.30
CA PHE A 198 17.89 5.63 5.51
C PHE A 198 16.82 4.62 5.89
N GLY A 199 15.58 5.08 5.78
CA GLY A 199 14.37 4.27 5.80
C GLY A 199 13.34 4.89 4.86
N GLU A 200 12.54 5.82 5.37
CA GLU A 200 11.62 6.66 4.57
C GLU A 200 12.31 7.89 3.94
N THR A 201 13.37 8.36 4.59
CA THR A 201 14.19 9.52 4.20
C THR A 201 15.66 9.26 4.51
N LEU A 202 16.54 9.94 3.78
CA LEU A 202 17.98 9.95 4.03
C LEU A 202 18.33 10.96 5.14
N SER A 203 19.03 10.50 6.17
CA SER A 203 19.50 11.34 7.28
C SER A 203 21.02 11.27 7.40
N ALA A 204 21.67 12.42 7.47
CA ALA A 204 23.12 12.49 7.70
C ALA A 204 23.45 12.13 9.16
N THR A 205 24.48 11.33 9.36
CA THR A 205 24.89 10.87 10.69
C THR A 205 26.42 10.83 10.80
N SER A 206 26.94 10.54 11.99
CA SER A 206 28.35 10.29 12.23
C SER A 206 28.60 8.82 12.54
N LEU A 207 29.85 8.38 12.46
CA LEU A 207 30.22 7.01 12.84
C LEU A 207 29.78 6.64 14.28
N SER A 208 29.88 7.60 15.21
CA SER A 208 29.39 7.43 16.60
C SER A 208 27.87 7.44 16.70
N GLY A 209 27.17 8.16 15.82
CA GLY A 209 25.71 8.13 15.73
C GLY A 209 25.21 6.76 15.24
N LEU A 210 25.90 6.14 14.29
CA LEU A 210 25.58 4.82 13.75
C LEU A 210 25.73 3.69 14.79
N THR A 211 26.70 3.79 15.68
CA THR A 211 26.86 2.82 16.78
C THR A 211 25.71 2.85 17.78
N SER A 212 24.95 3.95 17.83
CA SER A 212 23.85 4.16 18.79
C SER A 212 22.46 4.20 18.13
N ALA A 213 22.37 4.22 16.81
CA ALA A 213 21.11 4.38 16.07
C ALA A 213 20.26 3.11 16.11
N ASN A 214 19.03 3.20 16.63
CA ASN A 214 18.09 2.08 16.64
C ASN A 214 17.36 1.95 15.29
N ALA A 215 17.12 0.72 14.87
CA ALA A 215 16.43 0.40 13.62
C ALA A 215 14.91 0.61 13.76
N THR A 216 14.45 1.84 13.57
CA THR A 216 13.05 2.25 13.79
C THR A 216 12.29 2.64 12.52
N GLY A 217 12.97 2.73 11.37
CA GLY A 217 12.39 3.15 10.09
C GLY A 217 11.22 2.24 9.68
N LYS A 218 10.13 2.83 9.18
CA LYS A 218 8.92 2.06 8.81
C LYS A 218 8.99 1.41 7.43
N ALA A 219 9.93 1.85 6.60
CA ALA A 219 10.06 1.44 5.21
C ALA A 219 11.54 1.38 4.81
N THR A 220 11.83 0.70 3.71
CA THR A 220 13.17 0.52 3.14
C THR A 220 13.19 1.09 1.71
N LEU A 221 13.21 2.43 1.59
CA LEU A 221 13.10 3.15 0.30
C LEU A 221 14.47 3.37 -0.36
N ILE A 222 15.10 2.29 -0.83
CA ILE A 222 16.47 2.32 -1.39
C ILE A 222 16.59 3.29 -2.58
N ARG A 223 15.65 3.26 -3.53
CA ARG A 223 15.67 4.16 -4.71
C ARG A 223 15.71 5.62 -4.29
N LYS A 224 14.78 6.03 -3.44
CA LYS A 224 14.66 7.41 -2.93
C LYS A 224 15.91 7.81 -2.15
N ALA A 225 16.49 6.91 -1.37
CA ALA A 225 17.75 7.17 -0.66
C ALA A 225 18.91 7.44 -1.63
N LEU A 226 19.04 6.65 -2.70
CA LEU A 226 20.05 6.84 -3.74
C LEU A 226 19.84 8.15 -4.52
N GLU A 227 18.60 8.51 -4.85
CA GLU A 227 18.25 9.80 -5.47
C GLU A 227 18.62 10.99 -4.57
N GLN A 228 18.28 10.91 -3.28
CA GLN A 228 18.60 11.96 -2.31
C GLN A 228 20.11 12.11 -2.09
N VAL A 229 20.85 10.99 -2.08
CA VAL A 229 22.32 11.02 -2.08
C VAL A 229 22.81 11.72 -3.33
N ARG A 230 22.39 11.30 -4.52
CA ARG A 230 22.86 11.91 -5.77
C ARG A 230 22.58 13.41 -5.82
N SER A 231 21.38 13.84 -5.45
CA SER A 231 21.01 15.26 -5.39
C SER A 231 21.89 16.06 -4.42
N ARG A 232 22.25 15.48 -3.26
CA ARG A 232 23.16 16.13 -2.29
C ARG A 232 24.60 16.28 -2.80
N TYR A 233 25.00 15.45 -3.76
CA TYR A 233 26.33 15.50 -4.39
C TYR A 233 26.30 16.11 -5.79
N GLU A 234 25.23 16.79 -6.21
CA GLU A 234 25.22 17.54 -7.46
C GLU A 234 26.38 18.55 -7.49
N GLY A 235 27.17 18.50 -8.57
CA GLY A 235 28.36 19.32 -8.74
C GLY A 235 29.57 18.91 -7.88
N ARG A 236 29.56 17.71 -7.27
CA ARG A 236 30.68 17.17 -6.47
C ARG A 236 31.06 15.77 -6.92
N ASP A 237 32.35 15.44 -6.84
CA ASP A 237 32.85 14.12 -7.22
C ASP A 237 32.56 13.05 -6.14
N LEU A 238 31.63 12.16 -6.46
CA LEU A 238 31.25 10.99 -5.66
C LEU A 238 31.94 9.74 -6.21
N ALA A 239 32.98 9.27 -5.51
CA ALA A 239 33.77 8.11 -5.92
C ALA A 239 32.99 6.79 -5.86
N GLY A 240 32.02 6.68 -4.94
CA GLY A 240 31.21 5.48 -4.78
C GLY A 240 30.20 5.59 -3.64
N ILE A 241 29.21 4.71 -3.70
CA ILE A 241 28.17 4.54 -2.69
C ILE A 241 28.31 3.14 -2.10
N ILE A 242 28.36 3.02 -0.77
CA ILE A 242 28.29 1.73 -0.07
C ILE A 242 26.91 1.63 0.57
N LEU A 243 26.11 0.66 0.14
CA LEU A 243 24.76 0.41 0.63
C LEU A 243 24.76 -0.83 1.53
N ILE A 244 24.40 -0.65 2.80
CA ILE A 244 24.29 -1.73 3.78
C ILE A 244 22.81 -1.91 4.13
N SER A 245 22.23 -3.05 3.75
CA SER A 245 20.81 -3.37 3.94
C SER A 245 20.60 -4.89 3.96
N ASP A 246 19.43 -5.33 4.43
CA ASP A 246 18.97 -6.71 4.27
C ASP A 246 18.33 -6.99 2.89
N GLY A 247 18.15 -5.94 2.07
CA GLY A 247 17.63 -6.03 0.70
C GLY A 247 16.10 -6.10 0.61
N ALA A 248 15.37 -6.06 1.72
CA ALA A 248 13.91 -6.12 1.76
C ALA A 248 13.28 -4.76 1.44
N ALA A 249 13.44 -4.29 0.20
CA ALA A 249 12.91 -3.00 -0.24
C ALA A 249 11.37 -2.99 -0.20
N THR A 250 10.77 -2.04 0.52
CA THR A 250 9.31 -1.88 0.62
C THR A 250 8.72 -0.88 -0.38
N GLY A 251 9.58 -0.20 -1.15
CA GLY A 251 9.18 0.75 -2.18
C GLY A 251 9.56 0.26 -3.58
N PHE A 252 9.11 0.98 -4.60
CA PHE A 252 9.39 0.66 -6.00
C PHE A 252 10.91 0.72 -6.28
N LEU A 253 11.56 -0.44 -6.26
CA LEU A 253 12.94 -0.60 -6.70
C LEU A 253 12.99 -1.05 -8.16
N ALA A 254 12.17 -2.02 -8.56
CA ALA A 254 12.14 -2.59 -9.91
C ALA A 254 10.75 -2.96 -10.47
N GLU A 255 9.71 -3.10 -9.63
CA GLU A 255 8.50 -3.87 -9.98
C GLU A 255 7.60 -3.27 -11.08
N GLU A 256 7.69 -1.98 -11.42
CA GLU A 256 6.81 -1.37 -12.44
C GLU A 256 7.49 -1.01 -13.77
N SER A 257 8.82 -1.12 -13.90
CA SER A 257 9.55 -0.49 -15.03
C SER A 257 10.51 -1.39 -15.81
N GLY A 258 10.59 -2.69 -15.47
CA GLY A 258 11.48 -3.65 -16.13
C GLY A 258 12.97 -3.43 -15.82
N GLU A 259 13.80 -4.44 -16.10
CA GLU A 259 15.25 -4.39 -15.83
C GLU A 259 15.96 -3.20 -16.51
N GLY A 260 15.45 -2.71 -17.63
CA GLY A 260 15.99 -1.57 -18.37
C GLY A 260 15.96 -0.28 -17.56
N ALA A 261 14.83 0.06 -16.93
CA ALA A 261 14.68 1.28 -16.17
C ALA A 261 15.55 1.33 -14.91
N LEU A 262 15.78 0.18 -14.27
CA LEU A 262 16.72 0.09 -13.14
C LEU A 262 18.16 0.33 -13.60
N ASN A 263 18.56 -0.27 -14.72
CA ASN A 263 19.90 -0.06 -15.29
C ASN A 263 20.12 1.41 -15.70
N ASP A 264 19.11 2.05 -16.29
CA ASP A 264 19.18 3.47 -16.66
C ASP A 264 19.24 4.37 -15.43
N PHE A 265 18.46 4.08 -14.39
CA PHE A 265 18.55 4.76 -13.10
C PHE A 265 19.95 4.65 -12.49
N LEU A 266 20.52 3.44 -12.41
CA LEU A 266 21.85 3.21 -11.85
C LEU A 266 22.95 3.90 -12.68
N ARG A 267 22.81 3.94 -14.01
CA ARG A 267 23.70 4.72 -14.88
C ARG A 267 23.58 6.23 -14.62
N GLY A 268 22.37 6.72 -14.37
CA GLY A 268 22.09 8.13 -14.04
C GLY A 268 22.69 8.60 -12.71
N LEU A 269 23.06 7.69 -11.80
CA LEU A 269 23.79 8.05 -10.58
C LEU A 269 25.24 8.47 -10.87
N GLU A 270 25.78 8.13 -12.05
CA GLU A 270 27.16 8.38 -12.50
C GLU A 270 28.23 7.86 -11.51
N THR A 271 27.86 6.89 -10.66
CA THR A 271 28.74 6.33 -9.62
C THR A 271 28.41 4.87 -9.39
N ARG A 272 29.34 4.13 -8.77
CA ARG A 272 29.15 2.71 -8.47
C ARG A 272 28.50 2.54 -7.11
N VAL A 273 27.48 1.68 -7.06
CA VAL A 273 26.84 1.26 -5.81
C VAL A 273 27.38 -0.11 -5.42
N HIS A 274 28.02 -0.19 -4.26
CA HIS A 274 28.56 -1.40 -3.66
C HIS A 274 27.63 -1.84 -2.54
N THR A 275 27.10 -3.06 -2.62
CA THR A 275 26.14 -3.56 -1.63
C THR A 275 26.80 -4.47 -0.60
N VAL A 276 26.33 -4.38 0.64
CA VAL A 276 26.73 -5.23 1.76
C VAL A 276 25.46 -5.82 2.38
N TRP A 277 25.36 -7.14 2.35
CA TRP A 277 24.18 -7.85 2.87
C TRP A 277 24.25 -8.00 4.39
N ALA A 278 23.24 -7.48 5.09
CA ALA A 278 23.16 -7.56 6.55
C ALA A 278 22.48 -8.85 7.05
N ALA A 279 21.60 -9.45 6.25
CA ALA A 279 20.81 -10.64 6.61
C ALA A 279 21.57 -11.95 6.43
N ARG A 280 21.18 -12.98 7.18
CA ARG A 280 21.64 -14.37 6.99
C ARG A 280 20.49 -15.26 6.52
N PRO A 281 20.76 -16.30 5.71
CA PRO A 281 19.77 -17.30 5.34
C PRO A 281 19.41 -18.20 6.54
N GLY A 282 18.27 -18.90 6.44
CA GLY A 282 17.86 -19.92 7.42
C GLY A 282 16.97 -19.40 8.56
N ILE A 283 16.20 -18.34 8.31
CA ILE A 283 15.22 -17.83 9.26
C ILE A 283 14.10 -18.85 9.44
N LYS A 284 13.69 -19.03 10.69
CA LYS A 284 12.55 -19.84 11.09
C LYS A 284 11.39 -18.91 11.42
N ASP A 285 10.27 -19.06 10.74
CA ASP A 285 9.09 -18.20 10.92
C ASP A 285 7.77 -18.95 10.68
N VAL A 286 6.76 -18.71 11.52
CA VAL A 286 5.35 -19.09 11.28
C VAL A 286 4.49 -17.85 11.35
N SER A 287 3.83 -17.50 10.25
CA SER A 287 3.06 -16.27 10.17
C SER A 287 1.65 -16.46 9.64
N VAL A 288 0.75 -15.58 10.06
CA VAL A 288 -0.54 -15.39 9.41
C VAL A 288 -0.31 -14.43 8.26
N SER A 289 -0.03 -14.97 7.07
CA SER A 289 0.38 -14.17 5.91
C SER A 289 -0.77 -13.41 5.28
N ASN A 290 -1.97 -14.00 5.26
CA ASN A 290 -3.17 -13.35 4.73
C ASN A 290 -4.44 -13.88 5.42
N VAL A 291 -5.47 -13.04 5.48
CA VAL A 291 -6.81 -13.43 5.94
C VAL A 291 -7.83 -12.94 4.92
N LEU A 292 -8.57 -13.89 4.35
CA LEU A 292 -9.64 -13.67 3.40
C LEU A 292 -10.97 -13.83 4.14
N ALA A 293 -11.63 -12.71 4.40
CA ALA A 293 -12.94 -12.66 5.01
C ALA A 293 -13.78 -11.55 4.37
N ASP A 294 -15.09 -11.76 4.28
CA ASP A 294 -16.01 -10.75 3.79
C ASP A 294 -16.09 -9.56 4.76
N GLU A 295 -16.13 -8.33 4.23
CA GLU A 295 -16.26 -7.12 5.05
C GLU A 295 -17.63 -7.02 5.74
N PHE A 296 -18.65 -7.71 5.22
CA PHE A 296 -19.99 -7.75 5.78
C PHE A 296 -20.56 -9.16 5.83
N ALA A 297 -21.43 -9.39 6.80
CA ALA A 297 -22.12 -10.67 6.99
C ALA A 297 -23.55 -10.46 7.48
N PHE A 298 -24.41 -11.46 7.33
CA PHE A 298 -25.75 -11.44 7.88
C PHE A 298 -25.79 -12.12 9.25
N VAL A 299 -26.59 -11.54 10.16
CA VAL A 299 -26.81 -12.11 11.49
C VAL A 299 -27.42 -13.51 11.37
N ARG A 300 -26.93 -14.47 12.18
CA ARG A 300 -27.34 -15.89 12.17
C ARG A 300 -27.03 -16.67 10.88
N THR A 301 -26.24 -16.11 9.98
CA THR A 301 -25.73 -16.81 8.80
C THR A 301 -24.29 -17.27 9.02
N VAL A 302 -23.91 -18.41 8.44
CA VAL A 302 -22.53 -18.92 8.50
C VAL A 302 -21.63 -18.03 7.63
N VAL A 303 -20.56 -17.52 8.24
CA VAL A 303 -19.50 -16.73 7.61
C VAL A 303 -18.25 -17.59 7.51
N ARG A 304 -17.64 -17.64 6.33
CA ARG A 304 -16.37 -18.35 6.09
C ARG A 304 -15.21 -17.35 6.17
N ILE A 305 -14.17 -17.72 6.90
CA ILE A 305 -12.96 -16.93 7.11
C ILE A 305 -11.78 -17.84 6.76
N ASP A 306 -11.03 -17.51 5.72
CA ASP A 306 -9.87 -18.30 5.29
C ASP A 306 -8.58 -17.59 5.70
N ALA A 307 -7.76 -18.22 6.53
CA ALA A 307 -6.41 -17.75 6.85
C ALA A 307 -5.36 -18.54 6.07
N VAL A 308 -4.37 -17.84 5.53
CA VAL A 308 -3.17 -18.43 4.95
C VAL A 308 -2.07 -18.37 6.01
N ILE A 309 -1.60 -19.55 6.43
CA ILE A 309 -0.48 -19.69 7.34
C ILE A 309 0.76 -19.99 6.53
N ARG A 310 1.78 -19.15 6.64
CA ARG A 310 3.07 -19.35 5.98
C ARG A 310 4.07 -19.88 6.98
N THR A 311 4.78 -20.92 6.59
CA THR A 311 5.91 -21.49 7.33
C THR A 311 7.19 -21.29 6.54
N THR A 312 8.29 -20.99 7.24
CA THR A 312 9.63 -20.86 6.66
C THR A 312 10.64 -21.60 7.53
N GLY A 313 11.46 -22.48 6.92
CA GLY A 313 12.63 -23.09 7.58
C GLY A 313 12.35 -23.98 8.80
N LEU A 314 11.10 -24.40 9.03
CA LEU A 314 10.67 -25.13 10.22
C LEU A 314 10.38 -26.61 9.94
N PRO A 315 10.54 -27.52 10.92
CA PRO A 315 10.18 -28.92 10.76
C PRO A 315 8.66 -29.10 10.72
N ALA A 316 8.22 -30.22 10.15
CA ALA A 316 6.80 -30.57 10.07
C ALA A 316 6.22 -30.75 11.49
N ARG A 317 5.02 -30.21 11.71
CA ARG A 317 4.35 -30.24 13.01
C ARG A 317 2.87 -29.92 12.91
N GLN A 318 2.13 -30.30 13.93
CA GLN A 318 0.74 -29.92 14.09
C GLN A 318 0.63 -28.71 15.03
N VAL A 319 -0.05 -27.65 14.58
CA VAL A 319 -0.18 -26.40 15.34
C VAL A 319 -1.66 -26.04 15.51
N PRO A 320 -2.10 -25.67 16.73
CA PRO A 320 -3.46 -25.20 16.94
C PRO A 320 -3.59 -23.74 16.53
N ILE A 321 -4.36 -23.47 15.48
CA ILE A 321 -4.69 -22.11 15.03
C ILE A 321 -6.00 -21.71 15.68
N THR A 322 -6.02 -20.55 16.32
CA THR A 322 -7.16 -20.07 17.10
C THR A 322 -7.79 -18.86 16.44
N LEU A 323 -9.12 -18.88 16.29
CA LEU A 323 -9.93 -17.73 15.95
C LEU A 323 -10.62 -17.22 17.21
N SER A 324 -10.44 -15.95 17.53
CA SER A 324 -11.03 -15.27 18.69
C SER A 324 -11.83 -14.03 18.29
N THR A 325 -12.77 -13.62 19.15
CA THR A 325 -13.46 -12.32 19.08
C THR A 325 -13.43 -11.69 20.47
N ASP A 326 -13.18 -10.38 20.56
CA ASP A 326 -13.17 -9.64 21.83
C ASP A 326 -12.30 -10.30 22.94
N GLY A 327 -11.16 -10.89 22.53
CA GLY A 327 -10.23 -11.59 23.42
C GLY A 327 -10.69 -12.98 23.91
N GLN A 328 -11.84 -13.48 23.46
CA GLN A 328 -12.34 -14.82 23.78
C GLN A 328 -12.14 -15.78 22.61
N PRO A 329 -11.58 -17.00 22.81
CA PRO A 329 -11.42 -17.98 21.76
C PRO A 329 -12.79 -18.51 21.31
N LEU A 330 -13.12 -18.35 20.02
CA LEU A 330 -14.36 -18.84 19.40
C LEU A 330 -14.19 -20.27 18.89
N ARG A 331 -13.10 -20.51 18.17
CA ARG A 331 -12.79 -21.81 17.56
C ARG A 331 -11.29 -22.03 17.50
N GLN A 332 -10.89 -23.29 17.55
CA GLN A 332 -9.51 -23.72 17.41
C GLN A 332 -9.47 -24.91 16.44
N LYS A 333 -8.53 -24.89 15.50
CA LYS A 333 -8.30 -25.99 14.55
C LYS A 333 -6.84 -26.42 14.61
N LEU A 334 -6.62 -27.72 14.77
CA LEU A 334 -5.30 -28.33 14.63
C LEU A 334 -5.00 -28.50 13.13
N VAL A 335 -3.86 -27.98 12.69
CA VAL A 335 -3.46 -27.99 11.28
C VAL A 335 -2.03 -28.50 11.17
N ASP A 336 -1.83 -29.43 10.24
CA ASP A 336 -0.52 -29.99 9.93
C ASP A 336 0.24 -29.04 9.01
N LEU A 337 1.32 -28.46 9.53
CA LEU A 337 2.23 -27.60 8.80
C LEU A 337 3.39 -28.45 8.26
N PRO A 338 3.59 -28.52 6.93
CA PRO A 338 4.70 -29.25 6.34
C PRO A 338 6.08 -28.68 6.73
N SER A 339 7.14 -29.45 6.50
CA SER A 339 8.51 -28.97 6.73
C SER A 339 8.99 -28.08 5.59
N GLY A 340 9.69 -26.98 5.91
CA GLY A 340 10.26 -26.06 4.92
C GLY A 340 9.37 -24.85 4.67
N ASP A 341 9.30 -24.42 3.41
CA ASP A 341 8.65 -23.18 3.01
C ASP A 341 7.32 -23.49 2.31
N HIS A 342 6.21 -23.31 3.04
CA HIS A 342 4.88 -23.68 2.58
C HIS A 342 3.80 -22.72 3.07
N ASP A 343 2.78 -22.52 2.22
CA ASP A 343 1.54 -21.83 2.56
C ASP A 343 0.42 -22.87 2.74
N VAL A 344 -0.27 -22.81 3.89
CA VAL A 344 -1.39 -23.71 4.24
C VAL A 344 -2.62 -22.87 4.55
N THR A 345 -3.72 -23.16 3.86
CA THR A 345 -5.00 -22.45 4.07
C THR A 345 -5.87 -23.15 5.11
N VAL A 346 -6.45 -22.36 6.01
CA VAL A 346 -7.27 -22.83 7.12
C VAL A 346 -8.57 -22.04 7.16
N THR A 347 -9.69 -22.73 6.91
CA THR A 347 -11.03 -22.15 6.92
C THR A 347 -11.65 -22.24 8.30
N PHE A 348 -12.24 -21.14 8.79
CA PHE A 348 -13.10 -21.09 9.97
C PHE A 348 -14.52 -20.72 9.57
N GLU A 349 -15.50 -21.30 10.26
CA GLU A 349 -16.93 -21.02 10.05
C GLU A 349 -17.54 -20.45 11.34
N VAL A 350 -18.05 -19.22 11.28
CA VAL A 350 -18.61 -18.51 12.43
C VAL A 350 -20.01 -18.01 12.12
N THR A 351 -20.91 -18.06 13.10
CA THR A 351 -22.29 -17.57 12.98
C THR A 351 -22.51 -16.42 13.96
N PRO A 352 -22.48 -15.16 13.51
CA PRO A 352 -22.62 -14.01 14.40
C PRO A 352 -24.04 -13.94 15.02
N PRO A 353 -24.18 -13.86 16.35
CA PRO A 353 -25.49 -13.94 17.01
C PRO A 353 -26.28 -12.63 16.98
N ARG A 354 -25.61 -11.48 16.80
CA ARG A 354 -26.20 -10.14 16.87
C ARG A 354 -25.66 -9.26 15.75
N VAL A 355 -26.38 -8.19 15.43
CA VAL A 355 -25.89 -7.15 14.52
C VAL A 355 -24.83 -6.30 15.21
N GLY A 356 -23.85 -5.81 14.45
CA GLY A 356 -22.75 -5.02 15.01
C GLY A 356 -21.44 -5.19 14.22
N ARG A 357 -20.36 -4.63 14.75
CA ARG A 357 -19.00 -4.85 14.23
C ARG A 357 -18.33 -5.90 15.11
N TYR A 358 -17.80 -6.94 14.49
CA TYR A 358 -17.01 -7.97 15.17
C TYR A 358 -15.55 -7.77 14.80
N VAL A 359 -14.68 -7.73 15.82
CA VAL A 359 -13.23 -7.73 15.63
C VAL A 359 -12.76 -9.16 15.85
N TYR A 360 -12.46 -9.84 14.75
CA TYR A 360 -11.91 -11.19 14.78
C TYR A 360 -10.38 -11.12 14.80
N GLU A 361 -9.77 -12.09 15.46
CA GLU A 361 -8.33 -12.26 15.49
C GLU A 361 -7.99 -13.72 15.25
N ILE A 362 -7.06 -13.96 14.33
CA ILE A 362 -6.48 -15.28 14.08
C ILE A 362 -5.08 -15.27 14.67
N SER A 363 -4.79 -16.27 15.49
CA SER A 363 -3.50 -16.42 16.15
C SER A 363 -2.92 -17.81 15.98
N VAL A 364 -1.59 -17.85 15.85
CA VAL A 364 -0.77 -19.05 15.82
C VAL A 364 0.18 -19.00 17.03
N PRO A 365 0.34 -20.09 17.80
CA PRO A 365 1.31 -20.16 18.87
C PRO A 365 2.74 -19.90 18.39
N VAL A 366 3.54 -19.27 19.25
CA VAL A 366 4.97 -19.04 18.98
C VAL A 366 5.71 -20.37 18.88
N ALA A 367 6.53 -20.48 17.85
CA ALA A 367 7.31 -21.66 17.54
C ALA A 367 8.69 -21.63 18.20
N ASP A 368 9.22 -22.80 18.57
CA ASP A 368 10.59 -22.90 19.09
C ASP A 368 11.62 -22.44 18.05
N GLY A 369 12.44 -21.45 18.44
CA GLY A 369 13.47 -20.88 17.58
C GLY A 369 12.94 -19.98 16.46
N GLU A 370 11.70 -19.51 16.56
CA GLU A 370 11.08 -18.52 15.65
C GLU A 370 11.70 -17.14 15.79
N ALA A 371 12.02 -16.51 14.66
CA ALA A 371 12.67 -15.20 14.62
C ALA A 371 11.68 -14.03 14.74
N VAL A 372 10.49 -14.15 14.15
CA VAL A 372 9.46 -13.11 14.15
C VAL A 372 8.23 -13.68 14.84
N THR A 373 7.80 -13.06 15.94
CA THR A 373 6.61 -13.51 16.69
C THR A 373 5.43 -12.56 16.54
N THR A 374 5.66 -11.38 15.96
CA THR A 374 4.66 -10.30 15.83
C THR A 374 3.70 -10.52 14.66
N ASN A 375 4.04 -11.41 13.74
CA ASN A 375 3.29 -11.81 12.55
C ASN A 375 2.46 -13.09 12.79
N ASN A 376 2.47 -13.64 13.99
CA ASN A 376 1.67 -14.81 14.36
C ASN A 376 0.20 -14.47 14.63
N THR A 377 -0.15 -13.18 14.63
CA THR A 377 -1.51 -12.68 14.88
C THR A 377 -1.97 -11.74 13.78
N ASN A 378 -3.21 -11.88 13.34
CA ASN A 378 -3.84 -10.95 12.39
C ASN A 378 -5.29 -10.66 12.81
N SER A 379 -5.61 -9.38 12.96
CA SER A 379 -6.93 -8.92 13.40
C SER A 379 -7.65 -8.18 12.27
N PHE A 380 -8.94 -8.48 12.07
CA PHE A 380 -9.76 -7.91 11.01
C PHE A 380 -11.20 -7.69 11.49
N VAL A 381 -11.96 -6.85 10.76
CA VAL A 381 -13.30 -6.42 11.17
C VAL A 381 -14.33 -6.92 10.17
N VAL A 382 -15.41 -7.53 10.68
CA VAL A 382 -16.58 -7.93 9.89
C VAL A 382 -17.82 -7.20 10.40
N ARG A 383 -18.53 -6.51 9.49
CA ARG A 383 -19.77 -5.79 9.80
C ARG A 383 -20.99 -6.67 9.61
N VAL A 384 -21.63 -7.04 10.71
CA VAL A 384 -22.83 -7.89 10.71
C VAL A 384 -24.09 -7.03 10.63
N ILE A 385 -24.87 -7.24 9.58
CA ILE A 385 -26.14 -6.57 9.31
C ILE A 385 -27.32 -7.54 9.39
N ARG A 386 -28.54 -7.00 9.47
CA ARG A 386 -29.76 -7.80 9.48
C ARG A 386 -30.16 -8.15 8.05
N ASP A 387 -30.72 -9.34 7.86
CA ASP A 387 -31.39 -9.72 6.62
C ASP A 387 -32.70 -8.94 6.43
N LYS A 388 -33.19 -8.80 5.19
CA LYS A 388 -34.44 -8.11 4.89
C LYS A 388 -35.65 -9.01 5.19
N ILE A 389 -36.70 -8.44 5.79
CA ILE A 389 -37.98 -9.13 6.02
C ILE A 389 -38.74 -9.18 4.70
N ARG A 390 -39.09 -10.39 4.24
CA ARG A 390 -39.85 -10.59 3.01
C ARG A 390 -41.34 -10.64 3.32
N VAL A 391 -42.10 -9.70 2.76
CA VAL A 391 -43.53 -9.53 3.03
C VAL A 391 -44.34 -9.75 1.77
N LEU A 392 -45.30 -10.66 1.83
CA LEU A 392 -46.33 -10.85 0.81
C LEU A 392 -47.60 -10.10 1.23
N GLN A 393 -47.96 -9.04 0.51
CA GLN A 393 -49.21 -8.32 0.72
C GLN A 393 -50.19 -8.65 -0.41
N VAL A 394 -51.35 -9.19 -0.05
CA VAL A 394 -52.44 -9.53 -0.98
C VAL A 394 -53.64 -8.67 -0.65
N ALA A 395 -53.98 -7.78 -1.59
CA ALA A 395 -55.10 -6.86 -1.46
C ALA A 395 -56.17 -7.15 -2.51
N GLY A 396 -57.44 -7.24 -2.07
CA GLY A 396 -58.57 -7.52 -2.96
C GLY A 396 -58.99 -6.32 -3.79
N GLN A 397 -58.93 -5.13 -3.20
CA GLN A 397 -59.28 -3.89 -3.89
C GLN A 397 -58.38 -2.72 -3.52
N PRO A 398 -58.19 -1.74 -4.42
CA PRO A 398 -57.47 -0.51 -4.09
C PRO A 398 -58.22 0.30 -3.02
N SER A 399 -57.56 0.55 -1.89
CA SER A 399 -58.05 1.44 -0.84
C SER A 399 -56.96 2.38 -0.33
N TRP A 400 -57.36 3.45 0.38
CA TRP A 400 -56.40 4.35 1.03
C TRP A 400 -55.52 3.62 2.04
N ASP A 401 -56.07 2.61 2.70
CA ASP A 401 -55.37 1.77 3.68
C ASP A 401 -54.29 0.90 3.03
N VAL A 402 -54.62 0.27 1.90
CA VAL A 402 -53.65 -0.52 1.14
C VAL A 402 -52.52 0.38 0.63
N ARG A 403 -52.85 1.56 0.10
CA ARG A 403 -51.86 2.54 -0.34
C ARG A 403 -50.92 2.95 0.80
N ALA A 404 -51.48 3.31 1.96
CA ALA A 404 -50.71 3.76 3.11
C ALA A 404 -49.77 2.66 3.62
N LEU A 405 -50.29 1.45 3.87
CA LEU A 405 -49.50 0.32 4.33
C LEU A 405 -48.39 -0.04 3.33
N ARG A 406 -48.72 -0.10 2.04
CA ARG A 406 -47.74 -0.39 0.99
C ARG A 406 -46.64 0.67 0.92
N GLN A 407 -46.99 1.96 1.02
CA GLN A 407 -46.01 3.04 1.00
C GLN A 407 -45.08 2.98 2.23
N MET A 408 -45.63 2.68 3.40
CA MET A 408 -44.86 2.50 4.64
C MET A 408 -43.91 1.31 4.56
N LEU A 409 -44.37 0.16 4.06
CA LEU A 409 -43.54 -1.03 3.92
C LEU A 409 -42.47 -0.85 2.84
N LYS A 410 -42.81 -0.26 1.69
CA LYS A 410 -41.88 -0.05 0.58
C LYS A 410 -40.79 0.99 0.90
N SER A 411 -41.06 1.96 1.77
CA SER A 411 -40.07 2.97 2.16
C SER A 411 -39.02 2.45 3.15
N ASN A 412 -39.25 1.30 3.78
CA ASN A 412 -38.33 0.70 4.73
C ASN A 412 -37.26 -0.16 4.02
N PRO A 413 -35.95 0.18 4.10
CA PRO A 413 -34.90 -0.57 3.41
C PRO A 413 -34.71 -2.01 3.93
N ASN A 414 -35.23 -2.31 5.12
CA ASN A 414 -35.18 -3.64 5.72
C ASN A 414 -36.37 -4.53 5.31
N VAL A 415 -37.25 -4.07 4.43
CA VAL A 415 -38.42 -4.82 3.96
C VAL A 415 -38.31 -5.04 2.45
N ASP A 416 -38.47 -6.29 2.04
CA ASP A 416 -38.69 -6.67 0.65
C ASP A 416 -40.18 -6.97 0.45
N LEU A 417 -40.89 -6.05 -0.19
CA LEU A 417 -42.35 -6.10 -0.31
C LEU A 417 -42.77 -6.59 -1.69
N ILE A 418 -43.45 -7.73 -1.73
CA ILE A 418 -44.20 -8.23 -2.88
C ILE A 418 -45.68 -7.94 -2.62
N SER A 419 -46.24 -6.98 -3.35
CA SER A 419 -47.61 -6.49 -3.14
C SER A 419 -48.46 -6.69 -4.40
N PHE A 420 -49.51 -7.49 -4.27
CA PHE A 420 -50.45 -7.78 -5.35
C PHE A 420 -51.79 -7.09 -5.11
N PHE A 421 -52.31 -6.48 -6.18
CA PHE A 421 -53.66 -5.92 -6.25
C PHE A 421 -54.41 -6.69 -7.32
N ILE A 422 -55.47 -7.40 -6.94
CA ILE A 422 -56.18 -8.24 -7.90
C ILE A 422 -57.38 -7.48 -8.47
N LEU A 423 -57.14 -6.75 -9.56
CA LEU A 423 -58.14 -5.89 -10.21
C LEU A 423 -59.20 -6.65 -11.04
N ARG A 424 -59.05 -7.97 -11.23
CA ARG A 424 -59.99 -8.81 -11.99
C ARG A 424 -60.22 -10.15 -11.31
N THR A 425 -61.47 -10.57 -11.25
CA THR A 425 -61.90 -11.91 -10.82
C THR A 425 -62.09 -12.81 -12.04
N GLN A 426 -62.09 -14.13 -11.85
CA GLN A 426 -62.30 -15.07 -12.97
C GLN A 426 -63.67 -14.90 -13.66
N ASP A 427 -64.65 -14.29 -12.98
CA ASP A 427 -66.01 -14.05 -13.48
C ASP A 427 -66.17 -12.73 -14.26
N SER A 428 -65.11 -11.93 -14.41
CA SER A 428 -65.16 -10.68 -15.18
C SER A 428 -65.21 -10.96 -16.69
N ILE A 429 -66.42 -11.13 -17.24
CA ILE A 429 -66.67 -11.30 -18.67
C ILE A 429 -66.15 -10.06 -19.41
N SER A 430 -65.07 -10.22 -20.17
CA SER A 430 -64.56 -9.22 -21.11
C SER A 430 -64.72 -9.77 -22.53
N LEU A 431 -65.30 -8.97 -23.42
CA LEU A 431 -65.47 -9.28 -24.85
C LEU A 431 -64.16 -9.14 -25.66
N VAL A 432 -63.01 -9.06 -24.99
CA VAL A 432 -61.69 -8.86 -25.60
C VAL A 432 -60.87 -10.16 -25.50
N PRO A 433 -60.27 -10.65 -26.60
CA PRO A 433 -59.43 -11.85 -26.63
C PRO A 433 -58.26 -11.82 -25.61
N ASN A 434 -57.91 -12.99 -25.05
CA ASN A 434 -56.88 -13.14 -24.01
C ASN A 434 -55.47 -12.67 -24.42
N ASP A 435 -55.19 -12.61 -25.71
CA ASP A 435 -53.95 -12.20 -26.35
C ASP A 435 -53.78 -10.67 -26.50
N GLU A 436 -54.86 -9.89 -26.34
CA GLU A 436 -54.83 -8.42 -26.38
C GLU A 436 -54.78 -7.77 -24.98
N MET A 437 -54.69 -8.57 -23.91
CA MET A 437 -54.74 -8.09 -22.53
C MET A 437 -53.35 -7.91 -21.92
N SER A 438 -52.98 -6.66 -21.59
CA SER A 438 -51.69 -6.27 -20.97
C SER A 438 -51.57 -6.62 -19.47
N LEU A 439 -52.27 -7.65 -18.98
CA LEU A 439 -52.33 -8.02 -17.56
C LEU A 439 -51.91 -9.49 -17.35
N ILE A 440 -50.90 -9.70 -16.50
CA ILE A 440 -50.43 -11.05 -16.10
C ILE A 440 -51.43 -11.63 -15.08
N PRO A 441 -51.88 -12.89 -15.22
CA PRO A 441 -52.76 -13.52 -14.24
C PRO A 441 -52.09 -13.56 -12.85
N PHE A 442 -52.89 -13.48 -11.79
CA PHE A 442 -52.38 -13.58 -10.42
C PHE A 442 -51.76 -14.98 -10.21
N PRO A 443 -50.45 -15.08 -9.92
CA PRO A 443 -49.72 -16.35 -9.88
C PRO A 443 -49.97 -17.08 -8.55
N THR A 444 -51.21 -17.54 -8.37
CA THR A 444 -51.68 -18.18 -7.12
C THR A 444 -50.84 -19.38 -6.75
N ARG A 445 -50.55 -20.24 -7.73
CA ARG A 445 -49.79 -21.47 -7.52
C ARG A 445 -48.36 -21.18 -7.08
N GLU A 446 -47.66 -20.32 -7.81
CA GLU A 446 -46.27 -19.98 -7.50
C GLU A 446 -46.16 -19.34 -6.11
N LEU A 447 -47.08 -18.45 -5.75
CA LEU A 447 -47.06 -17.76 -4.47
C LEU A 447 -47.44 -18.66 -3.30
N PHE A 448 -48.55 -19.40 -3.40
CA PHE A 448 -49.14 -20.11 -2.27
C PHE A 448 -48.79 -21.61 -2.19
N GLU A 449 -48.19 -22.18 -3.23
CA GLU A 449 -47.64 -23.55 -3.20
C GLU A 449 -46.12 -23.54 -3.04
N HIS A 450 -45.40 -22.74 -3.82
CA HIS A 450 -43.94 -22.84 -3.93
C HIS A 450 -43.19 -21.78 -3.12
N GLN A 451 -43.62 -20.52 -3.17
CA GLN A 451 -42.87 -19.40 -2.60
C GLN A 451 -43.29 -19.05 -1.17
N LEU A 452 -44.39 -19.62 -0.67
CA LEU A 452 -44.92 -19.36 0.68
C LEU A 452 -43.84 -19.46 1.79
N PRO A 453 -42.95 -20.49 1.83
CA PRO A 453 -41.92 -20.60 2.86
C PRO A 453 -40.82 -19.55 2.77
N SER A 454 -40.75 -18.81 1.66
CA SER A 454 -39.72 -17.80 1.42
C SER A 454 -40.10 -16.42 1.97
N PHE A 455 -41.34 -16.25 2.43
CA PHE A 455 -41.84 -15.04 3.09
C PHE A 455 -41.77 -15.18 4.61
N ASP A 456 -41.53 -14.06 5.30
CA ASP A 456 -41.60 -13.99 6.77
C ASP A 456 -43.00 -13.58 7.26
N LEU A 457 -43.75 -12.85 6.43
CA LEU A 457 -45.07 -12.32 6.74
C LEU A 457 -45.99 -12.34 5.52
N ILE A 458 -47.21 -12.82 5.73
CA ILE A 458 -48.33 -12.70 4.79
C ILE A 458 -49.34 -11.71 5.35
N VAL A 459 -49.71 -10.72 4.54
CA VAL A 459 -50.72 -9.71 4.86
C VAL A 459 -51.91 -9.88 3.91
N LEU A 460 -53.06 -10.27 4.45
CA LEU A 460 -54.34 -10.30 3.76
C LEU A 460 -55.10 -9.02 4.09
N GLN A 461 -55.36 -8.16 3.10
CA GLN A 461 -55.97 -6.85 3.34
C GLN A 461 -57.17 -6.65 2.42
N ASP A 462 -58.36 -6.54 3.01
CA ASP A 462 -59.62 -6.36 2.28
C ASP A 462 -59.74 -7.31 1.08
N PHE A 463 -59.58 -8.61 1.36
CA PHE A 463 -59.32 -9.64 0.34
C PHE A 463 -60.22 -10.87 0.50
N GLU A 464 -61.12 -11.10 -0.46
CA GLU A 464 -61.97 -12.30 -0.53
C GLU A 464 -61.27 -13.39 -1.37
N TYR A 465 -61.16 -14.62 -0.88
CA TYR A 465 -60.35 -15.66 -1.56
C TYR A 465 -61.08 -16.41 -2.69
N LEU A 466 -62.42 -16.47 -2.65
CA LEU A 466 -63.23 -17.30 -3.57
C LEU A 466 -63.05 -16.90 -5.05
N PRO A 467 -63.16 -15.61 -5.44
CA PRO A 467 -63.13 -15.19 -6.85
C PRO A 467 -61.78 -15.41 -7.55
N TYR A 468 -60.74 -15.77 -6.79
CA TYR A 468 -59.37 -15.90 -7.27
C TYR A 468 -58.85 -17.35 -7.22
N GLY A 469 -59.70 -18.33 -6.89
CA GLY A 469 -59.32 -19.74 -6.86
C GLY A 469 -58.25 -20.07 -5.82
N ILE A 470 -58.19 -19.30 -4.71
CA ILE A 470 -57.20 -19.51 -3.65
C ILE A 470 -57.69 -20.53 -2.60
N GLY A 471 -58.97 -20.95 -2.68
CA GLY A 471 -59.59 -21.87 -1.72
C GLY A 471 -58.74 -23.11 -1.43
N ASP A 472 -58.19 -23.72 -2.47
CA ASP A 472 -57.37 -24.94 -2.35
C ASP A 472 -56.02 -24.70 -1.63
N TYR A 473 -55.54 -23.47 -1.57
CA TYR A 473 -54.25 -23.11 -0.95
C TYR A 473 -54.39 -22.54 0.46
N LEU A 474 -55.61 -22.38 0.99
CA LEU A 474 -55.81 -21.86 2.36
C LEU A 474 -55.14 -22.75 3.41
N GLU A 475 -55.09 -24.06 3.18
CA GLU A 475 -54.41 -25.03 4.06
C GLU A 475 -52.88 -24.82 4.07
N ASN A 476 -52.29 -24.40 2.94
CA ASN A 476 -50.88 -24.06 2.87
C ASN A 476 -50.60 -22.82 3.73
N ILE A 477 -51.47 -21.81 3.69
CA ILE A 477 -51.35 -20.61 4.54
C ILE A 477 -51.42 -21.00 6.02
N ARG A 478 -52.37 -21.85 6.42
CA ARG A 478 -52.47 -22.35 7.80
C ARG A 478 -51.18 -23.08 8.22
N SER A 479 -50.69 -23.98 7.37
CA SER A 479 -49.47 -24.77 7.62
C SER A 479 -48.20 -23.91 7.69
N TYR A 480 -48.13 -22.84 6.89
CA TYR A 480 -47.06 -21.86 6.95
C TYR A 480 -47.01 -21.12 8.29
N VAL A 481 -48.17 -20.69 8.81
CA VAL A 481 -48.24 -20.06 10.13
C VAL A 481 -47.86 -21.08 11.21
N ASP A 482 -48.41 -22.30 11.16
CA ASP A 482 -48.05 -23.38 12.09
C ASP A 482 -46.52 -23.66 12.11
N GLY A 483 -45.88 -23.53 10.94
CA GLY A 483 -44.43 -23.67 10.75
C GLY A 483 -43.56 -22.54 11.31
N GLY A 484 -44.13 -21.40 11.72
CA GLY A 484 -43.39 -20.25 12.23
C GLY A 484 -43.62 -18.93 11.46
N GLY A 485 -44.38 -18.97 10.36
CA GLY A 485 -44.68 -17.81 9.55
C GLY A 485 -45.58 -16.78 10.24
N GLY A 486 -45.47 -15.51 9.85
CA GLY A 486 -46.37 -14.45 10.28
C GLY A 486 -47.61 -14.32 9.39
N LEU A 487 -48.79 -14.16 9.98
CA LEU A 487 -50.03 -13.83 9.27
C LEU A 487 -50.68 -12.58 9.86
N ALA A 488 -51.02 -11.61 9.02
CA ALA A 488 -51.83 -10.46 9.39
C ALA A 488 -53.07 -10.38 8.49
N MET A 489 -54.25 -10.23 9.08
CA MET A 489 -55.48 -9.91 8.35
C MET A 489 -55.99 -8.54 8.77
N LEU A 490 -56.13 -7.63 7.79
CA LEU A 490 -56.68 -6.30 7.96
C LEU A 490 -58.12 -6.28 7.45
N GLY A 491 -58.94 -5.42 8.06
CA GLY A 491 -60.36 -5.30 7.79
C GLY A 491 -60.68 -4.76 6.40
N GLY A 492 -61.98 -4.60 6.17
CA GLY A 492 -62.54 -4.16 4.91
C GLY A 492 -63.79 -4.96 4.55
N SER A 493 -64.50 -4.50 3.51
CA SER A 493 -65.72 -5.15 3.03
C SER A 493 -65.52 -6.60 2.55
N ALA A 494 -64.30 -6.98 2.19
CA ALA A 494 -63.94 -8.29 1.68
C ALA A 494 -63.06 -9.11 2.65
N SER A 495 -63.00 -8.73 3.93
CA SER A 495 -62.19 -9.44 4.96
C SER A 495 -63.05 -10.20 5.98
N PHE A 496 -62.42 -11.10 6.75
CA PHE A 496 -63.05 -11.85 7.84
C PHE A 496 -64.33 -12.58 7.39
N SER A 497 -65.43 -12.49 8.14
CA SER A 497 -66.71 -13.12 7.77
C SER A 497 -67.24 -12.57 6.44
N SER A 498 -67.00 -11.29 6.12
CA SER A 498 -67.42 -10.67 4.86
C SER A 498 -66.67 -11.20 3.65
N GLY A 499 -65.41 -11.62 3.85
CA GLY A 499 -64.58 -12.28 2.83
C GLY A 499 -64.75 -13.80 2.76
N GLY A 500 -65.77 -14.36 3.42
CA GLY A 500 -66.06 -15.80 3.39
C GLY A 500 -65.09 -16.68 4.17
N TYR A 501 -64.24 -16.13 5.06
CA TYR A 501 -63.22 -16.90 5.77
C TYR A 501 -63.75 -17.81 6.88
N TYR A 502 -65.02 -17.66 7.28
CA TYR A 502 -65.60 -18.53 8.30
C TYR A 502 -65.47 -20.01 7.93
N GLY A 503 -65.02 -20.83 8.88
CA GLY A 503 -64.82 -22.27 8.67
C GLY A 503 -63.63 -22.65 7.78
N THR A 504 -62.82 -21.69 7.33
CA THR A 504 -61.62 -21.97 6.51
C THR A 504 -60.38 -22.26 7.37
N PRO A 505 -59.34 -22.91 6.81
CA PRO A 505 -58.05 -23.09 7.46
C PRO A 505 -57.40 -21.78 7.93
N VAL A 506 -57.56 -20.68 7.17
CA VAL A 506 -57.04 -19.37 7.55
C VAL A 506 -57.74 -18.84 8.80
N ALA A 507 -59.06 -19.01 8.94
CA ALA A 507 -59.76 -18.62 10.17
C ALA A 507 -59.30 -19.41 11.40
N ALA A 508 -58.86 -20.66 11.23
CA ALA A 508 -58.23 -21.42 12.32
C ALA A 508 -56.91 -20.76 12.80
N ALA A 509 -56.13 -20.17 11.89
CA ALA A 509 -54.88 -19.47 12.21
C ALA A 509 -55.04 -18.03 12.73
N LEU A 510 -56.21 -17.39 12.51
CA LEU A 510 -56.49 -16.04 13.01
C LEU A 510 -56.74 -16.02 14.53
N PRO A 511 -56.42 -14.93 15.23
CA PRO A 511 -56.62 -14.81 16.69
C PRO A 511 -58.07 -14.47 17.10
N VAL A 512 -59.01 -14.54 16.16
CA VAL A 512 -60.43 -14.18 16.35
C VAL A 512 -61.35 -15.28 15.80
N GLU A 513 -62.50 -15.43 16.43
CA GLU A 513 -63.60 -16.26 15.95
C GLU A 513 -64.52 -15.45 15.05
N LEU A 514 -64.88 -16.01 13.89
CA LEU A 514 -65.70 -15.33 12.88
C LEU A 514 -67.18 -15.68 13.02
N TYR A 515 -68.06 -14.84 12.46
CA TYR A 515 -69.48 -15.13 12.41
C TYR A 515 -69.76 -16.17 11.31
N GLY A 516 -70.60 -17.15 11.63
CA GLY A 516 -71.05 -18.17 10.68
C GLY A 516 -72.17 -17.68 9.76
N PRO A 517 -72.44 -18.41 8.67
CA PRO A 517 -73.47 -18.04 7.69
C PRO A 517 -74.89 -18.04 8.27
N PHE A 518 -75.13 -18.76 9.37
CA PHE A 518 -76.42 -18.84 10.05
C PHE A 518 -76.57 -17.82 11.19
N ASP A 519 -75.55 -16.99 11.43
CA ASP A 519 -75.60 -15.99 12.48
C ASP A 519 -76.41 -14.76 12.04
N SER A 520 -77.43 -14.41 12.82
CA SER A 520 -78.23 -13.21 12.57
C SER A 520 -77.51 -11.95 13.06
N GLY A 521 -77.35 -10.96 12.17
CA GLY A 521 -76.83 -9.63 12.52
C GLY A 521 -75.94 -9.03 11.45
N PRO A 522 -75.56 -7.75 11.58
CA PRO A 522 -74.55 -7.17 10.70
C PRO A 522 -73.18 -7.82 10.94
N ILE A 523 -72.39 -7.96 9.89
CA ILE A 523 -70.97 -8.41 9.95
C ILE A 523 -69.99 -7.24 9.83
N LEU A 524 -70.50 -6.04 9.57
CA LEU A 524 -69.74 -4.79 9.42
C LEU A 524 -70.53 -3.65 10.07
N ASP A 525 -69.87 -2.81 10.85
CA ASP A 525 -70.42 -1.53 11.32
C ASP A 525 -69.60 -0.38 10.73
N THR A 526 -70.23 0.52 9.99
CA THR A 526 -69.56 1.60 9.26
C THR A 526 -69.46 2.91 10.05
N LYS A 527 -69.81 2.91 11.34
CA LYS A 527 -69.83 4.15 12.13
C LYS A 527 -68.41 4.53 12.55
N LYS A 528 -68.25 5.81 12.89
CA LYS A 528 -67.01 6.32 13.45
C LYS A 528 -66.82 5.88 14.90
N PHE A 529 -65.58 5.57 15.26
CA PHE A 529 -65.20 5.19 16.61
C PHE A 529 -63.73 5.54 16.91
N ALA A 530 -63.42 5.71 18.19
CA ALA A 530 -62.05 5.82 18.68
C ALA A 530 -61.72 4.53 19.46
N PRO A 531 -60.77 3.70 19.00
CA PRO A 531 -60.37 2.50 19.72
C PRO A 531 -59.83 2.83 21.12
N GLN A 532 -60.09 1.95 22.07
CA GLN A 532 -59.56 2.03 23.43
C GLN A 532 -58.55 0.90 23.64
N LEU A 533 -57.33 1.26 24.07
CA LEU A 533 -56.32 0.29 24.45
C LEU A 533 -56.79 -0.53 25.66
N THR A 534 -56.53 -1.83 25.61
CA THR A 534 -56.62 -2.71 26.78
C THR A 534 -55.37 -2.56 27.65
N GLU A 535 -55.36 -3.17 28.84
CA GLU A 535 -54.16 -3.25 29.68
C GLU A 535 -52.99 -3.93 28.95
N ALA A 536 -53.25 -5.00 28.20
CA ALA A 536 -52.23 -5.63 27.37
C ALA A 536 -51.75 -4.68 26.25
N GLY A 537 -52.67 -3.94 25.63
CA GLY A 537 -52.35 -2.98 24.57
C GLY A 537 -51.54 -1.77 25.02
N THR A 538 -51.57 -1.37 26.28
CA THR A 538 -50.73 -0.24 26.74
C THR A 538 -49.24 -0.61 26.80
N LEU A 539 -48.93 -1.90 26.98
CA LEU A 539 -47.57 -2.42 27.13
C LEU A 539 -47.05 -3.13 25.86
N HIS A 540 -47.94 -3.54 24.95
CA HIS A 540 -47.56 -4.33 23.80
C HIS A 540 -46.80 -3.52 22.73
N PRO A 541 -45.70 -4.04 22.15
CA PRO A 541 -44.91 -3.31 21.16
C PRO A 541 -45.69 -2.84 19.92
N VAL A 542 -46.68 -3.62 19.46
CA VAL A 542 -47.51 -3.28 18.28
C VAL A 542 -48.30 -1.99 18.47
N THR A 543 -48.69 -1.66 19.70
CA THR A 543 -49.51 -0.49 20.05
C THR A 543 -48.71 0.60 20.75
N SER A 544 -47.38 0.45 20.83
CA SER A 544 -46.46 1.37 21.50
C SER A 544 -45.98 2.49 20.58
N LEU A 545 -46.75 3.57 20.48
CA LEU A 545 -46.39 4.79 19.73
C LEU A 545 -45.39 5.69 20.48
N ARG A 546 -45.24 5.48 21.80
CA ARG A 546 -44.28 6.15 22.69
C ARG A 546 -43.73 5.14 23.70
N TYR A 547 -42.50 5.34 24.17
CA TYR A 547 -41.85 4.46 25.15
C TYR A 547 -42.54 4.46 26.53
N SER A 548 -43.07 5.60 26.96
CA SER A 548 -43.83 5.73 28.20
C SER A 548 -45.27 5.28 27.99
N ALA A 549 -45.76 4.33 28.80
CA ALA A 549 -47.12 3.82 28.70
C ALA A 549 -48.18 4.94 28.90
N VAL A 550 -47.91 5.89 29.80
CA VAL A 550 -48.82 7.02 30.07
C VAL A 550 -48.92 7.93 28.84
N ASP A 551 -47.77 8.26 28.24
CA ASP A 551 -47.72 9.11 27.05
C ASP A 551 -48.33 8.38 25.84
N ASN A 552 -48.11 7.07 25.74
CA ASN A 552 -48.70 6.24 24.68
C ASN A 552 -50.23 6.32 24.72
N VAL A 553 -50.84 6.14 25.90
CA VAL A 553 -52.30 6.26 26.08
C VAL A 553 -52.80 7.67 25.73
N ALA A 554 -52.06 8.72 26.09
CA ALA A 554 -52.42 10.09 25.75
C ALA A 554 -52.42 10.33 24.22
N VAL A 555 -51.41 9.81 23.52
CA VAL A 555 -51.34 9.87 22.04
C VAL A 555 -52.50 9.11 21.41
N TRP A 556 -52.81 7.90 21.89
CA TRP A 556 -53.94 7.10 21.38
C TRP A 556 -55.28 7.83 21.50
N LYS A 557 -55.50 8.59 22.58
CA LYS A 557 -56.71 9.43 22.74
C LYS A 557 -56.78 10.62 21.77
N SER A 558 -55.63 11.07 21.26
CA SER A 558 -55.54 12.17 20.30
C SER A 558 -55.63 11.74 18.83
N LEU A 559 -55.56 10.42 18.56
CA LEU A 559 -55.63 9.90 17.21
C LEU A 559 -57.00 10.18 16.57
N PRO A 560 -57.04 10.44 15.25
CA PRO A 560 -58.30 10.56 14.51
C PRO A 560 -59.21 9.35 14.72
N GLN A 561 -60.51 9.60 14.71
CA GLN A 561 -61.49 8.52 14.72
C GLN A 561 -61.36 7.66 13.46
N LEU A 562 -61.43 6.35 13.67
CA LEU A 562 -61.57 5.36 12.62
C LEU A 562 -63.03 5.25 12.20
N GLU A 563 -63.25 4.64 11.05
CA GLU A 563 -64.56 4.44 10.45
C GLU A 563 -64.60 3.02 9.87
N GLY A 564 -65.66 2.26 10.14
CA GLY A 564 -65.72 0.88 9.67
C GLY A 564 -64.98 -0.10 10.59
N VAL A 565 -65.71 -1.11 11.05
CA VAL A 565 -65.15 -2.25 11.77
C VAL A 565 -65.88 -3.54 11.37
N ASN A 566 -65.12 -4.56 10.97
CA ASN A 566 -65.60 -5.92 10.80
C ASN A 566 -65.96 -6.49 12.17
N LEU A 567 -67.18 -6.98 12.30
CA LEU A 567 -67.64 -7.60 13.52
C LEU A 567 -67.15 -9.05 13.55
N VAL A 568 -66.54 -9.43 14.68
CA VAL A 568 -66.09 -10.79 14.96
C VAL A 568 -66.90 -11.39 16.10
N ALA A 569 -67.03 -12.72 16.14
CA ALA A 569 -67.84 -13.41 17.13
C ALA A 569 -67.22 -13.32 18.53
N SER A 570 -65.89 -13.47 18.63
CA SER A 570 -65.10 -13.23 19.84
C SER A 570 -63.59 -13.23 19.52
N ALA A 571 -62.73 -12.83 20.46
CA ALA A 571 -61.31 -13.16 20.40
C ALA A 571 -61.10 -14.59 20.93
N LYS A 572 -60.13 -15.33 20.39
CA LYS A 572 -59.79 -16.67 20.89
C LYS A 572 -59.22 -16.61 22.31
N ALA A 573 -59.31 -17.72 23.04
CA ALA A 573 -58.95 -17.77 24.46
C ALA A 573 -57.46 -17.50 24.74
N ASP A 574 -56.59 -17.86 23.81
CA ASP A 574 -55.15 -17.68 23.80
C ASP A 574 -54.71 -16.37 23.12
N ALA A 575 -55.64 -15.60 22.57
CA ALA A 575 -55.36 -14.35 21.89
C ALA A 575 -55.30 -13.17 22.87
N THR A 576 -54.39 -12.24 22.58
CA THR A 576 -54.24 -10.99 23.32
C THR A 576 -54.93 -9.86 22.57
N VAL A 577 -56.04 -9.37 23.11
CA VAL A 577 -56.76 -8.20 22.58
C VAL A 577 -56.00 -6.94 22.99
N LEU A 578 -55.51 -6.17 22.03
CA LEU A 578 -54.71 -4.96 22.25
C LEU A 578 -55.55 -3.68 22.22
N ALA A 579 -56.56 -3.62 21.37
CA ALA A 579 -57.48 -2.50 21.29
C ALA A 579 -58.91 -2.98 21.09
N THR A 580 -59.87 -2.25 21.65
CA THR A 580 -61.30 -2.58 21.59
C THR A 580 -62.14 -1.38 21.16
N HIS A 581 -63.32 -1.67 20.64
CA HIS A 581 -64.30 -0.68 20.27
C HIS A 581 -65.09 -0.25 21.53
N PRO A 582 -65.34 1.06 21.74
CA PRO A 582 -65.87 1.58 23.00
C PRO A 582 -67.34 1.24 23.28
N ARG A 583 -68.14 0.96 22.23
CA ARG A 583 -69.60 0.75 22.35
C ARG A 583 -70.07 -0.67 21.99
N LEU A 584 -69.57 -1.21 20.88
CA LEU A 584 -69.94 -2.53 20.38
C LEU A 584 -69.38 -3.66 21.27
N LYS A 585 -70.15 -4.74 21.36
CA LYS A 585 -69.80 -5.95 22.11
C LYS A 585 -69.89 -7.17 21.19
N THR A 586 -69.08 -8.17 21.50
CA THR A 586 -69.11 -9.49 20.90
C THR A 586 -70.34 -10.28 21.37
N LYS A 587 -70.64 -11.43 20.74
CA LYS A 587 -71.71 -12.35 21.18
C LYS A 587 -71.55 -12.81 22.64
N THR A 588 -70.31 -12.88 23.12
CA THR A 588 -69.97 -13.25 24.50
C THR A 588 -70.16 -12.11 25.51
N GLY A 589 -70.61 -10.94 25.07
CA GLY A 589 -70.78 -9.75 25.92
C GLY A 589 -69.51 -8.96 26.21
N LYS A 590 -68.33 -9.45 25.79
CA LYS A 590 -67.05 -8.74 25.89
C LYS A 590 -66.96 -7.59 24.87
N PRO A 591 -66.19 -6.51 25.12
CA PRO A 591 -65.98 -5.43 24.14
C PRO A 591 -65.51 -5.96 22.79
N MET A 592 -66.01 -5.39 21.68
CA MET A 592 -65.65 -5.81 20.33
C MET A 592 -64.15 -5.54 20.07
N PRO A 593 -63.34 -6.54 19.71
CA PRO A 593 -61.93 -6.33 19.45
C PRO A 593 -61.68 -5.59 18.14
N VAL A 594 -60.66 -4.72 18.17
CA VAL A 594 -60.20 -3.91 17.02
C VAL A 594 -58.83 -4.37 16.56
N ILE A 595 -57.92 -4.60 17.50
CA ILE A 595 -56.57 -5.13 17.24
C ILE A 595 -56.36 -6.30 18.17
N VAL A 596 -56.04 -7.46 17.60
CA VAL A 596 -55.81 -8.71 18.34
C VAL A 596 -54.54 -9.36 17.82
N ALA A 597 -53.62 -9.66 18.73
CA ALA A 597 -52.44 -10.46 18.44
C ALA A 597 -52.63 -11.86 19.02
N GLY A 598 -52.11 -12.88 18.36
CA GLY A 598 -52.10 -14.24 18.86
C GLY A 598 -50.97 -15.04 18.25
N GLU A 599 -50.94 -16.31 18.62
CA GLU A 599 -49.99 -17.28 18.09
C GLU A 599 -50.79 -18.46 17.55
N TYR A 600 -50.25 -19.13 16.54
CA TYR A 600 -50.82 -20.36 16.01
C TYR A 600 -49.69 -21.30 15.65
N GLY A 601 -49.61 -22.44 16.32
CA GLY A 601 -48.46 -23.32 16.22
C GLY A 601 -47.18 -22.64 16.69
N ARG A 602 -46.18 -22.53 15.79
CA ARG A 602 -44.95 -21.78 16.03
C ARG A 602 -44.97 -20.35 15.49
N GLY A 603 -46.01 -19.97 14.75
CA GLY A 603 -46.13 -18.67 14.10
C GLY A 603 -46.95 -17.66 14.89
N ARG A 604 -47.05 -16.46 14.32
CA ARG A 604 -47.76 -15.32 14.92
C ARG A 604 -48.88 -14.86 14.02
N SER A 605 -50.00 -14.50 14.63
CA SER A 605 -51.18 -14.00 13.92
C SER A 605 -51.64 -12.64 14.45
N LEU A 606 -52.06 -11.76 13.55
CA LEU A 606 -52.57 -10.43 13.85
C LEU A 606 -53.89 -10.23 13.12
N ALA A 607 -54.93 -9.80 13.85
CA ALA A 607 -56.18 -9.34 13.27
C ALA A 607 -56.38 -7.86 13.59
N VAL A 608 -56.53 -7.04 12.56
CA VAL A 608 -56.98 -5.65 12.66
C VAL A 608 -58.32 -5.57 11.97
N THR A 609 -59.40 -5.32 12.71
CA THR A 609 -60.77 -5.44 12.18
C THR A 609 -61.27 -4.18 11.47
N THR A 610 -60.38 -3.29 11.04
CA THR A 610 -60.72 -2.02 10.36
C THR A 610 -59.83 -1.82 9.14
N ASP A 611 -60.28 -0.99 8.20
CA ASP A 611 -59.60 -0.61 6.96
C ASP A 611 -59.38 0.91 6.88
N THR A 612 -59.37 1.62 8.01
CA THR A 612 -59.17 3.07 8.04
C THR A 612 -57.96 3.51 8.85
N LEU A 613 -56.99 2.62 9.04
CA LEU A 613 -55.72 2.92 9.74
C LEU A 613 -54.90 4.00 9.04
N TRP A 614 -55.02 4.16 7.72
CA TRP A 614 -54.37 5.25 6.98
C TRP A 614 -54.66 6.65 7.54
N ARG A 615 -55.76 6.83 8.30
CA ARG A 615 -56.09 8.11 8.95
C ARG A 615 -55.12 8.47 10.09
N TRP A 616 -54.34 7.51 10.56
CA TRP A 616 -53.36 7.72 11.63
C TRP A 616 -51.98 8.14 11.16
N GLY A 617 -51.74 8.19 9.83
CA GLY A 617 -50.49 8.65 9.23
C GLY A 617 -49.73 7.56 8.52
#